data_AF-A0A2J2HG68-F1
#
_entry.id   AF-A0A2J2HG68-F1
#
_cell.length_a   1.000
_cell.length_b   1.000
_cell.length_c   1.000
_cell.angle_alpha   90.00
_cell.angle_beta   90.00
_cell.angle_gamma   90.00
#
_symmetry.space_group_name_H-M   'P 1'
#
loop_
_entity.id
_entity.type
_entity.pdbx_description
1 polymer ?
#
loop_
_entity_poly.entity_id
_entity_poly.type
_entity_poly.pdbx_seq_one_letter_code
_entity_poly.pdbx_strand_id
1 'polypeptide(L)'
;MEEEEKKQQESKEFLGNIIDMLARLASDKMYGPLDVLATTPDISVALGSLYNAIRYAKSQGYTIPSEEEFNTFVAIAKKNPEVMREIAIKALIRAEKMKQPQQQTHQPEKGEGK
;
A
#
# COMPACT_ATOMS: atom_id res chain seq x y z
N MET A 1 22.95 -14.81 -5.43
CA MET A 1 22.33 -14.24 -4.22
C MET A 1 21.98 -12.78 -4.41
N GLU A 2 22.92 -11.91 -4.81
CA GLU A 2 22.65 -10.47 -5.01
C GLU A 2 21.61 -10.13 -6.10
N GLU A 3 21.50 -10.92 -7.17
CA GLU A 3 20.50 -10.69 -8.24
C GLU A 3 19.07 -11.03 -7.84
N GLU A 4 18.86 -12.04 -6.99
CA GLU A 4 17.53 -12.40 -6.49
C GLU A 4 17.03 -11.39 -5.45
N GLU A 5 17.93 -10.88 -4.61
CA GLU A 5 17.62 -9.83 -3.64
C GLU A 5 17.27 -8.50 -4.33
N LYS A 6 18.02 -8.09 -5.37
CA LYS A 6 17.69 -6.90 -6.16
C LYS A 6 16.34 -7.01 -6.88
N LYS A 7 16.04 -8.14 -7.53
CA LYS A 7 14.74 -8.36 -8.18
C LYS A 7 13.58 -8.34 -7.19
N GLN A 8 13.77 -8.88 -5.98
CA GLN A 8 12.77 -8.82 -4.93
C GLN A 8 12.57 -7.40 -4.39
N GLN A 9 13.63 -6.59 -4.36
CA GLN A 9 13.57 -5.20 -3.90
C GLN A 9 12.91 -4.27 -4.93
N GLU A 10 13.22 -4.42 -6.22
CA GLU A 10 12.52 -3.72 -7.32
C GLU A 10 11.05 -4.14 -7.41
N SER A 11 10.74 -5.43 -7.28
CA SER A 11 9.36 -5.93 -7.25
C SER A 11 8.57 -5.40 -6.04
N LYS A 12 9.25 -5.09 -4.92
CA LYS A 12 8.63 -4.48 -3.74
C LYS A 12 8.35 -2.99 -3.89
N GLU A 13 9.09 -2.28 -4.74
CA GLU A 13 8.72 -0.92 -5.18
C GLU A 13 7.59 -0.95 -6.24
N PHE A 14 7.50 -2.04 -7.01
CA PHE A 14 6.53 -2.20 -8.11
C PHE A 14 5.06 -2.29 -7.68
N LEU A 15 4.77 -2.63 -6.43
CA LEU A 15 3.40 -2.72 -5.88
C LEU A 15 2.93 -1.44 -5.18
N GLY A 16 3.58 -0.31 -5.52
CA GLY A 16 3.38 0.99 -4.88
C GLY A 16 1.94 1.48 -4.94
N ASN A 17 1.27 1.40 -6.11
CA ASN A 17 -0.09 1.91 -6.25
C ASN A 17 -1.10 1.02 -5.54
N ILE A 18 -0.87 -0.30 -5.46
CA ILE A 18 -1.70 -1.19 -4.62
C ILE A 18 -1.61 -0.72 -3.16
N ILE A 19 -0.40 -0.49 -2.66
CA ILE A 19 -0.20 -0.05 -1.27
C ILE A 19 -0.80 1.34 -1.06
N ASP A 20 -0.63 2.27 -1.99
CA ASP A 20 -1.16 3.64 -1.88
C ASP A 20 -2.68 3.68 -1.92
N MET A 21 -3.29 2.89 -2.82
CA MET A 21 -4.74 2.71 -2.88
C MET A 21 -5.27 2.18 -1.53
N LEU A 22 -4.69 1.10 -1.01
CA LEU A 22 -5.10 0.51 0.27
C LEU A 22 -4.86 1.48 1.44
N ALA A 23 -3.76 2.23 1.42
CA ALA A 23 -3.45 3.24 2.44
C ALA A 23 -4.51 4.35 2.45
N ARG A 24 -4.98 4.78 1.28
CA ARG A 24 -6.06 5.77 1.17
C ARG A 24 -7.39 5.23 1.71
N LEU A 25 -7.72 3.97 1.44
CA LEU A 25 -8.91 3.34 2.03
C LEU A 25 -8.80 3.28 3.55
N ALA A 26 -7.63 2.91 4.08
CA ALA A 26 -7.39 2.85 5.51
C ALA A 26 -7.37 4.24 6.18
N SER A 27 -6.92 5.30 5.50
CA SER A 27 -7.02 6.67 6.02
C SER A 27 -8.48 7.09 6.21
N ASP A 28 -9.36 6.60 5.35
CA ASP A 28 -10.82 6.79 5.41
C ASP A 28 -11.51 5.77 6.35
N LYS A 29 -10.72 5.03 7.15
CA LYS A 29 -11.16 4.00 8.11
C LYS A 29 -11.85 2.78 7.48
N MET A 30 -11.63 2.52 6.19
CA MET A 30 -12.08 1.31 5.52
C MET A 30 -10.99 0.23 5.58
N TYR A 31 -11.04 -0.61 6.62
CA TYR A 31 -10.01 -1.61 6.88
C TYR A 31 -10.29 -2.99 6.26
N GLY A 32 -11.53 -3.26 5.82
CA GLY A 32 -11.94 -4.58 5.33
C GLY A 32 -10.99 -5.22 4.30
N PRO A 33 -10.52 -4.48 3.26
CA PRO A 33 -9.53 -5.02 2.34
C PRO A 33 -8.20 -5.41 2.99
N LEU A 34 -7.70 -4.60 3.93
CA LEU A 34 -6.46 -4.88 4.66
C LEU A 34 -6.62 -6.09 5.59
N ASP A 35 -7.75 -6.18 6.29
CA ASP A 35 -8.04 -7.29 7.20
C ASP A 35 -8.07 -8.63 6.46
N VAL A 36 -8.70 -8.67 5.27
CA VAL A 36 -8.69 -9.86 4.41
C VAL A 36 -7.26 -10.20 4.00
N LEU A 37 -6.51 -9.24 3.45
CA LEU A 37 -5.13 -9.49 2.98
C LEU A 37 -4.19 -9.94 4.11
N ALA A 38 -4.40 -9.46 5.35
CA ALA A 38 -3.58 -9.81 6.50
C ALA A 38 -3.84 -11.22 7.04
N THR A 39 -5.03 -11.76 6.81
CA THR A 39 -5.51 -12.99 7.47
C THR A 39 -5.69 -14.18 6.54
N THR A 40 -6.01 -13.95 5.26
CA THR A 40 -6.23 -15.05 4.32
C THR A 40 -4.91 -15.58 3.73
N PRO A 41 -4.69 -16.90 3.72
CA PRO A 41 -3.65 -17.52 2.90
C PRO A 41 -4.13 -17.78 1.46
N ASP A 42 -5.45 -17.76 1.21
CA ASP A 42 -6.03 -18.02 -0.11
C ASP A 42 -6.14 -16.73 -0.92
N ILE A 43 -5.39 -16.69 -2.02
CA ILE A 43 -5.39 -15.57 -2.97
C ILE A 43 -6.77 -15.33 -3.59
N SER A 44 -7.58 -16.37 -3.80
CA SER A 44 -8.91 -16.23 -4.41
C SER A 44 -9.83 -15.34 -3.55
N VAL A 45 -9.73 -15.49 -2.22
CA VAL A 45 -10.43 -14.64 -1.25
C VAL A 45 -9.89 -13.20 -1.30
N ALA A 46 -8.57 -13.04 -1.37
CA ALA A 46 -7.95 -11.72 -1.49
C ALA A 46 -8.36 -10.99 -2.77
N LEU A 47 -8.49 -11.70 -3.90
CA LEU A 47 -8.89 -11.12 -5.19
C LEU A 47 -10.32 -10.58 -5.17
N GLY A 48 -11.25 -11.28 -4.51
CA GLY A 48 -12.61 -10.76 -4.32
C GLY A 48 -12.63 -9.45 -3.53
N SER A 49 -11.78 -9.36 -2.49
CA SER A 49 -11.64 -8.14 -1.69
C SER A 49 -10.98 -6.99 -2.47
N LEU A 50 -9.91 -7.29 -3.22
CA LEU A 50 -9.22 -6.32 -4.06
C LEU A 50 -10.11 -5.77 -5.19
N TYR A 51 -10.95 -6.61 -5.79
CA TYR A 51 -11.95 -6.13 -6.76
C TYR A 51 -12.85 -5.05 -6.15
N ASN A 52 -13.37 -5.27 -4.94
CA ASN A 52 -14.21 -4.29 -4.26
C ASN A 52 -13.44 -3.02 -3.92
N ALA A 53 -12.19 -3.15 -3.45
CA ALA A 53 -11.29 -2.03 -3.17
C ALA A 53 -11.03 -1.18 -4.42
N ILE A 54 -10.67 -1.79 -5.55
CA ILE A 54 -10.39 -1.11 -6.82
C ILE A 54 -11.66 -0.43 -7.34
N ARG A 55 -12.82 -1.11 -7.28
CA ARG A 55 -14.11 -0.56 -7.70
C ARG A 55 -14.45 0.71 -6.90
N TYR A 56 -14.25 0.67 -5.59
CA TYR A 56 -14.50 1.81 -4.71
C TYR A 56 -13.49 2.93 -4.94
N ALA A 57 -12.18 2.61 -5.00
CA ALA A 57 -11.13 3.59 -5.27
C ALA A 57 -11.39 4.35 -6.57
N LYS A 58 -11.79 3.65 -7.64
CA LYS A 58 -12.18 4.25 -8.91
C LYS A 58 -13.38 5.21 -8.77
N SER A 59 -14.38 4.88 -7.95
CA SER A 59 -15.55 5.75 -7.75
C SER A 59 -15.22 7.03 -6.96
N GLN A 60 -14.18 6.99 -6.12
CA GLN A 60 -13.68 8.13 -5.36
C GLN A 60 -12.60 8.94 -6.12
N GLY A 61 -12.19 8.50 -7.31
CA GLY A 61 -11.09 9.13 -8.06
C GLY A 61 -9.71 8.92 -7.42
N TYR A 62 -9.54 7.85 -6.64
CA TYR A 62 -8.25 7.48 -6.05
C TYR A 62 -7.38 6.79 -7.10
N THR A 63 -6.06 6.84 -6.89
CA THR A 63 -5.10 6.06 -7.67
C THR A 63 -5.46 4.58 -7.56
N ILE A 64 -5.45 3.89 -8.69
CA ILE A 64 -5.62 2.44 -8.79
C ILE A 64 -4.37 1.84 -9.44
N PRO A 65 -4.02 0.58 -9.13
CA PRO A 65 -2.91 -0.10 -9.77
C PRO A 65 -3.15 -0.29 -11.27
N SER A 66 -2.06 -0.37 -12.04
CA SER A 66 -2.11 -0.79 -13.43
C SER A 66 -2.43 -2.28 -13.55
N GLU A 67 -2.83 -2.72 -14.74
CA GLU A 67 -3.03 -4.15 -15.00
C GLU A 67 -1.74 -4.96 -14.83
N GLU A 68 -0.60 -4.41 -15.24
CA GLU A 68 0.72 -5.02 -15.10
C GLU A 68 1.11 -5.20 -13.62
N GLU A 69 0.91 -4.16 -12.81
CA GLU A 69 1.15 -4.19 -11.37
C GLU A 69 0.24 -5.21 -10.68
N PHE A 70 -1.05 -5.26 -11.04
CA PHE A 70 -1.98 -6.24 -10.52
C PHE A 70 -1.57 -7.67 -10.88
N ASN A 71 -1.21 -7.93 -12.14
CA ASN A 71 -0.74 -9.24 -12.59
C ASN A 71 0.54 -9.66 -11.87
N THR A 72 1.44 -8.71 -11.61
CA THR A 72 2.66 -8.93 -10.84
C THR A 72 2.34 -9.31 -9.40
N PHE A 73 1.44 -8.57 -8.73
CA PHE A 73 0.95 -8.93 -7.40
C PHE A 73 0.38 -10.36 -7.37
N VAL A 74 -0.48 -10.71 -8.34
CA VAL A 74 -1.08 -12.05 -8.40
C VAL A 74 0.00 -13.14 -8.55
N ALA A 75 0.98 -12.93 -9.43
CA ALA A 75 2.06 -13.87 -9.65
C ALA A 75 2.92 -14.08 -8.39
N ILE A 76 3.22 -13.00 -7.65
CA ILE A 76 3.99 -13.05 -6.41
C ILE A 76 3.16 -13.73 -5.31
N ALA A 77 1.91 -13.32 -5.11
CA ALA A 77 1.05 -13.85 -4.05
C ALA A 77 0.72 -15.34 -4.22
N LYS A 78 0.62 -15.84 -5.46
CA LYS A 78 0.48 -17.29 -5.73
C LYS A 78 1.70 -18.10 -5.29
N LYS A 79 2.91 -17.53 -5.40
CA LYS A 79 4.16 -18.19 -5.02
C LYS A 79 4.47 -17.99 -3.54
N ASN A 80 4.10 -16.84 -2.99
CA ASN A 80 4.36 -16.46 -1.61
C ASN A 80 3.16 -15.67 -1.03
N PRO A 81 2.18 -16.35 -0.41
CA PRO A 81 1.00 -15.72 0.15
C PRO A 81 1.28 -14.66 1.23
N GLU A 82 2.41 -14.75 1.94
CA GLU A 82 2.81 -13.79 2.97
C GLU A 82 2.97 -12.35 2.43
N VAL A 83 3.18 -12.19 1.11
CA VAL A 83 3.23 -10.86 0.49
C VAL A 83 1.94 -10.07 0.69
N MET A 84 0.78 -10.75 0.78
CA MET A 84 -0.51 -10.10 0.99
C MET A 84 -0.56 -9.41 2.36
N ARG A 85 -0.08 -10.10 3.40
CA ARG A 85 0.07 -9.56 4.74
C ARG A 85 1.08 -8.42 4.78
N GLU A 86 2.23 -8.57 4.12
CA GLU A 86 3.25 -7.52 4.04
C GLU A 86 2.67 -6.23 3.42
N ILE A 87 1.89 -6.35 2.34
CA ILE A 87 1.22 -5.22 1.67
C ILE A 87 0.20 -4.55 2.60
N ALA A 88 -0.64 -5.33 3.30
CA ALA A 88 -1.61 -4.79 4.24
C ALA A 88 -0.93 -3.99 5.36
N ILE A 89 0.16 -4.51 5.94
CA ILE A 89 0.94 -3.82 6.98
C ILE A 89 1.55 -2.52 6.44
N LYS A 90 2.17 -2.56 5.25
CA LYS A 90 2.76 -1.37 4.61
C LYS A 90 1.70 -0.30 4.34
N ALA A 91 0.53 -0.69 3.85
CA ALA A 91 -0.59 0.22 3.60
C ALA A 91 -1.07 0.87 4.90
N LEU A 92 -1.21 0.12 5.99
CA LEU A 92 -1.64 0.64 7.29
C LEU A 92 -0.63 1.65 7.85
N ILE A 93 0.67 1.34 7.79
CA ILE A 93 1.75 2.26 8.19
C ILE A 93 1.69 3.54 7.36
N ARG A 94 1.46 3.43 6.05
CA ARG A 94 1.38 4.59 5.15
C ARG A 94 0.13 5.44 5.42
N ALA A 95 -1.00 4.82 5.73
CA ALA A 95 -2.23 5.52 6.12
C ALA A 95 -2.03 6.36 7.39
N GLU A 96 -1.26 5.86 8.36
CA GLU A 96 -0.96 6.62 9.58
C GLU A 96 -0.15 7.89 9.28
N LYS A 97 0.81 7.81 8.34
CA LYS A 97 1.59 8.98 7.89
C LYS A 97 0.72 10.01 7.17
N MET A 98 -0.37 9.61 6.52
CA MET A 98 -1.31 10.52 5.87
C MET A 98 -2.15 11.33 6.87
N LYS A 99 -2.38 10.79 8.09
CA LYS A 99 -3.14 11.46 9.15
C LYS A 99 -2.33 12.49 9.91
N GLN A 100 -1.01 12.33 9.95
CA GLN A 100 -0.15 13.32 10.59
C GLN A 100 -0.17 14.58 9.73
N PRO A 101 -0.65 15.73 10.25
CA PRO A 101 -0.42 16.99 9.58
C PRO A 101 1.09 17.08 9.38
N GLN A 102 1.54 17.36 8.15
CA GLN A 102 2.93 17.71 7.88
C GLN A 102 3.34 18.71 8.96
N GLN A 103 4.13 18.26 9.94
CA GLN A 103 4.74 19.18 10.89
C GLN A 103 5.65 20.03 10.03
N GLN A 104 5.15 21.22 9.68
CA GLN A 104 5.94 22.29 9.11
C GLN A 104 7.19 22.37 9.97
N THR A 105 8.33 22.02 9.39
CA THR A 105 9.64 22.34 9.93
C THR A 105 9.73 23.85 10.02
N HIS A 106 9.24 24.41 11.11
CA HIS A 106 9.58 25.75 11.55
C HIS A 106 11.06 25.69 11.95
N GLN A 107 11.93 26.18 11.08
CA GLN A 107 13.21 26.71 11.55
C GLN A 107 12.91 28.06 12.22
N PRO A 108 13.23 28.25 13.51
CA PRO A 108 13.41 29.60 14.03
C PRO A 108 14.78 30.07 13.57
N GLU A 109 14.83 30.87 12.49
CA GLU A 109 16.01 31.73 12.32
C GLU A 109 15.97 32.81 13.38
N LYS A 110 17.02 32.76 14.19
CA LYS A 110 17.34 33.58 15.34
C LYS A 110 17.23 35.07 15.02
N GLY A 111 16.81 35.83 16.02
CA GLY A 111 17.01 37.27 16.02
C GLY A 111 18.50 37.62 16.04
N GLU A 112 18.83 38.64 15.27
CA GLU A 112 19.94 39.58 15.47
C GLU A 112 19.27 40.96 15.37
N GLY A 113 19.15 41.72 16.46
CA GLY A 113 20.25 42.48 17.05
C GLY A 113 20.17 43.93 16.53
N LYS A 114 19.52 44.82 17.30
CA LYS A 114 19.71 46.27 17.20
C LYS A 114 20.26 46.77 18.53
#